data_AF-T1BXD3-F1
#
_entry.id   AF-T1BXD3-F1
#
_cell.length_a   1.000
_cell.length_b   1.000
_cell.length_c   1.000
_cell.angle_alpha   90.00
_cell.angle_beta   90.00
_cell.angle_gamma   90.00
#
_symmetry.space_group_name_H-M   'P 1'
#
loop_
_entity.id
_entity.type
_entity.pdbx_description
1 polymer ?
#
loop_
_entity_poly.entity_id
_entity_poly.type
_entity_poly.pdbx_seq_one_letter_code
_entity_poly.pdbx_strand_id
1 'polypeptide(L)'
;AYGQIQAALAASGCRHLVRVWNYLPRINAHTGGLERYQQFNGARRRALLSSGRLTRGPVPAASALGCGHGPLSIYFLAAREAPRFIENPRQVSAYHYPRQYGPQAPIFSRATLLEAAEGARLFISGTSSIVGHRTLHAGDPAAQTRETLTNIEALLAQARPFTLERLTYKIYVRNAPTCRGCSGRSTPRSARAPPTGVSARPRSAARIVAVESR
;
A
#
# COMPACT_ATOMS: atom_id res chain seq x y z
N ALA A 1 18.06 -2.80 0.97
CA ALA A 1 16.79 -2.17 0.59
C ALA A 1 16.33 -1.08 1.58
N TYR A 2 15.63 -1.39 2.69
CA TYR A 2 15.13 -0.33 3.58
C TYR A 2 16.23 0.54 4.22
N GLY A 3 17.42 -0.02 4.50
CA GLY A 3 18.58 0.78 4.92
C GLY A 3 19.06 1.76 3.84
N GLN A 4 19.03 1.36 2.56
CA GLN A 4 19.37 2.26 1.43
C GLN A 4 18.36 3.39 1.28
N ILE A 5 17.08 3.12 1.54
CA ILE A 5 16.05 4.18 1.60
C ILE A 5 16.43 5.20 2.68
N GLN A 6 16.89 4.77 3.85
CA GLN A 6 17.33 5.70 4.91
C GLN A 6 18.51 6.56 4.49
N ALA A 7 19.53 5.94 3.89
CA ALA A 7 20.68 6.66 3.37
C ALA A 7 20.26 7.71 2.31
N ALA A 8 19.35 7.35 1.40
CA ALA A 8 18.84 8.26 0.38
C ALA A 8 18.09 9.46 0.99
N LEU A 9 17.28 9.25 2.04
CA LEU A 9 16.55 10.32 2.74
C LEU A 9 17.51 11.24 3.54
N ALA A 10 18.59 10.66 4.07
CA ALA A 10 19.64 11.42 4.74
C ALA A 10 20.40 12.32 3.74
N ALA A 11 20.69 11.80 2.55
CA ALA A 11 21.41 12.53 1.51
C ALA A 11 20.58 13.61 0.80
N SER A 12 19.27 13.41 0.62
CA SER A 12 18.43 14.32 -0.19
C SER A 12 17.89 15.55 0.54
N GLY A 13 17.97 15.59 1.86
CA GLY A 13 17.30 16.61 2.68
C GLY A 13 15.79 16.40 2.85
N CYS A 14 15.18 15.46 2.10
CA CYS A 14 13.78 15.06 2.27
C CYS A 14 13.69 13.93 3.30
N ARG A 15 13.54 14.29 4.59
CA ARG A 15 13.62 13.37 5.73
C ARG A 15 12.37 12.51 5.93
N HIS A 16 11.22 12.98 5.46
CA HIS A 16 9.92 12.40 5.76
C HIS A 16 9.47 11.49 4.62
N LEU A 17 9.32 10.19 4.89
CA LEU A 17 8.68 9.31 3.92
C LEU A 17 7.19 9.61 3.86
N VAL A 18 6.67 9.66 2.64
CA VAL A 18 5.29 10.00 2.35
C VAL A 18 4.51 8.77 1.87
N ARG A 19 5.13 7.96 1.00
CA ARG A 19 4.50 6.78 0.42
C ARG A 19 5.52 5.72 0.04
N VAL A 20 5.22 4.44 0.28
CA VAL A 20 6.11 3.33 -0.10
C VAL A 20 5.35 2.22 -0.81
N TRP A 21 5.85 1.76 -1.95
CA TRP A 21 5.30 0.61 -2.66
C TRP A 21 6.31 -0.52 -2.69
N ASN A 22 5.85 -1.73 -2.35
CA ASN A 22 6.67 -2.93 -2.30
C ASN A 22 6.09 -3.97 -3.25
N TYR A 23 6.87 -4.37 -4.25
CA TYR A 23 6.53 -5.44 -5.18
C TYR A 23 7.39 -6.65 -4.87
N LEU A 24 6.75 -7.66 -4.27
CA LEU A 24 7.40 -8.84 -3.75
C LEU A 24 7.08 -10.06 -4.64
N PRO A 25 8.05 -10.55 -5.42
CA PRO A 25 7.90 -11.78 -6.19
C PRO A 25 7.49 -12.95 -5.30
N ARG A 26 6.53 -13.74 -5.80
CA ARG A 26 5.98 -14.92 -5.09
C ARG A 26 5.52 -14.59 -3.66
N ILE A 27 4.84 -13.45 -3.46
CA ILE A 27 4.43 -12.95 -2.13
C ILE A 27 3.74 -14.00 -1.22
N ASN A 28 2.98 -14.93 -1.80
CA ASN A 28 2.25 -15.98 -1.07
C ASN A 28 2.99 -17.33 -0.98
N ALA A 29 4.19 -17.45 -1.55
CA ALA A 29 4.93 -18.70 -1.42
C ALA A 29 5.44 -18.89 0.01
N HIS A 30 5.52 -20.15 0.44
CA HIS A 30 6.11 -20.53 1.71
C HIS A 30 7.56 -20.95 1.49
N THR A 31 8.46 -20.45 2.33
CA THR A 31 9.89 -20.80 2.33
C THR A 31 10.37 -20.79 3.78
N GLY A 32 11.16 -21.79 4.21
CA GLY A 32 11.65 -21.85 5.60
C GLY A 32 10.54 -21.76 6.66
N GLY A 33 9.41 -22.45 6.43
CA GLY A 33 8.29 -22.52 7.37
C GLY A 33 7.38 -21.27 7.43
N LEU A 34 7.67 -20.19 6.69
CA LEU A 34 6.89 -18.96 6.71
C LEU A 34 6.49 -18.48 5.32
N GLU A 35 5.30 -17.87 5.22
CA GLU A 35 4.87 -17.14 4.03
C GLU A 35 5.85 -15.97 3.77
N ARG A 36 6.27 -15.77 2.51
CA ARG A 36 7.22 -14.71 2.14
C ARG A 36 6.75 -13.32 2.53
N TYR A 37 5.45 -13.04 2.49
CA TYR A 37 4.89 -11.78 2.99
C TYR A 37 5.16 -11.56 4.49
N GLN A 38 5.04 -12.60 5.30
CA GLN A 38 5.29 -12.53 6.74
C GLN A 38 6.77 -12.31 7.02
N GLN A 39 7.65 -12.99 6.29
CA GLN A 39 9.10 -12.75 6.36
C GLN A 39 9.45 -11.31 5.99
N PHE A 40 8.85 -10.80 4.92
CA PHE A 40 9.02 -9.41 4.48
C PHE A 40 8.58 -8.41 5.58
N ASN A 41 7.43 -8.63 6.22
CA ASN A 41 6.98 -7.76 7.31
C ASN A 41 7.95 -7.79 8.50
N GLY A 42 8.46 -8.96 8.87
CA GLY A 42 9.48 -9.09 9.92
C GLY A 42 10.78 -8.35 9.59
N ALA A 43 11.30 -8.53 8.37
CA ALA A 43 12.50 -7.83 7.90
C ALA A 43 12.28 -6.30 7.83
N ARG A 44 11.14 -5.86 7.31
CA ARG A 44 10.77 -4.44 7.24
C ARG A 44 10.68 -3.80 8.62
N ARG A 45 10.06 -4.49 9.59
CA ARG A 45 9.99 -4.03 10.98
C ARG A 45 11.37 -3.85 11.59
N ARG A 46 12.26 -4.85 11.48
CA ARG A 46 13.64 -4.73 11.97
C ARG A 46 14.37 -3.55 11.34
N ALA A 47 14.23 -3.34 10.03
CA ALA A 47 14.86 -2.23 9.35
C ALA A 47 14.34 -0.86 9.81
N LEU A 48 13.03 -0.71 10.02
CA LEU A 48 12.42 0.54 10.50
C LEU A 48 12.70 0.83 11.98
N LEU A 49 12.87 -0.21 12.80
CA LEU A 49 13.36 -0.08 14.18
C LEU A 49 14.82 0.36 14.21
N SER A 50 15.68 -0.32 13.42
CA SER A 50 17.12 -0.01 13.38
C SER A 50 17.41 1.40 12.87
N SER A 51 16.53 1.97 12.04
CA SER A 51 16.64 3.36 11.60
C SER A 51 16.05 4.39 12.58
N GLY A 52 15.48 3.93 13.70
CA GLY A 52 14.72 4.74 14.63
C GLY A 52 13.47 5.39 14.02
N ARG A 53 12.92 4.86 12.91
CA ARG A 53 11.70 5.45 12.33
C ARG A 53 10.47 5.01 13.09
N LEU A 54 10.40 3.72 13.43
CA LEU A 54 9.27 3.18 14.17
C LEU A 54 9.22 3.69 15.62
N THR A 55 10.35 4.12 16.18
CA THR A 55 10.42 4.73 17.51
C THR A 55 9.99 6.20 17.53
N ARG A 56 10.09 6.90 16.40
CA ARG A 56 9.66 8.32 16.26
C ARG A 56 8.16 8.48 16.04
N GLY A 57 7.43 7.39 15.78
CA GLY A 57 5.99 7.41 15.58
C GLY A 57 5.52 6.52 14.42
N PRO A 58 4.29 6.74 13.93
CA PRO A 58 3.75 5.99 12.80
C PRO A 58 4.59 6.17 11.53
N VAL A 59 4.44 5.22 10.61
CA VAL A 59 5.14 5.17 9.33
C VAL A 59 4.15 5.38 8.18
N PRO A 60 4.60 5.88 7.02
CA PRO A 60 3.71 6.30 5.94
C PRO A 60 2.80 5.21 5.41
N ALA A 61 1.86 5.67 4.60
CA ALA A 61 1.07 4.84 3.73
C ALA A 61 1.98 3.89 2.94
N ALA A 62 1.64 2.60 2.95
CA ALA A 62 2.36 1.60 2.17
C ALA A 62 1.45 0.63 1.41
N SER A 63 2.01 -0.01 0.40
CA SER A 63 1.42 -1.18 -0.24
C SER A 63 2.47 -2.28 -0.37
N ALA A 64 2.01 -3.53 -0.30
CA ALA A 64 2.82 -4.71 -0.55
C ALA A 64 2.01 -5.66 -1.43
N LEU A 65 2.52 -5.95 -2.62
CA LEU A 65 1.81 -6.67 -3.67
C LEU A 65 2.70 -7.72 -4.28
N GLY A 66 2.09 -8.84 -4.70
CA GLY A 66 2.79 -9.85 -5.47
C GLY A 66 3.04 -9.37 -6.89
N CYS A 67 4.28 -9.43 -7.35
CA CYS A 67 4.62 -9.29 -8.77
C CYS A 67 5.02 -10.65 -9.37
N GLY A 68 5.31 -10.66 -10.67
CA GLY A 68 5.80 -11.84 -11.39
C GLY A 68 7.21 -12.25 -10.96
N HIS A 69 8.10 -12.47 -11.92
CA HIS A 69 9.51 -12.79 -11.63
C HIS A 69 10.33 -11.52 -11.35
N GLY A 70 11.55 -11.71 -10.85
CA GLY A 70 12.52 -10.65 -10.60
C GLY A 70 12.89 -10.49 -9.13
N PRO A 71 13.63 -9.41 -8.78
CA PRO A 71 13.95 -9.07 -7.40
C PRO A 71 12.78 -8.36 -6.70
N LEU A 72 12.91 -8.14 -5.38
CA LEU A 72 12.07 -7.21 -4.64
C LEU A 72 12.28 -5.80 -5.19
N SER A 73 11.22 -5.16 -5.67
CA SER A 73 11.25 -3.78 -6.13
C SER A 73 10.53 -2.88 -5.13
N ILE A 74 11.22 -1.81 -4.71
CA ILE A 74 10.67 -0.80 -3.79
C ILE A 74 10.89 0.57 -4.41
N TYR A 75 9.83 1.38 -4.44
CA TYR A 75 9.95 2.81 -4.69
C TYR A 75 9.18 3.58 -3.61
N PHE A 76 9.56 4.83 -3.42
CA PHE A 76 9.01 5.66 -2.37
C PHE A 76 8.98 7.13 -2.78
N LEU A 77 8.14 7.89 -2.08
CA LEU A 77 8.13 9.35 -2.11
C LEU A 77 8.54 9.89 -0.75
N ALA A 78 9.20 11.04 -0.76
CA ALA A 78 9.65 11.72 0.43
C ALA A 78 9.47 13.24 0.30
N ALA A 79 9.27 13.90 1.44
CA ALA A 79 9.08 15.33 1.55
C ALA A 79 10.02 15.95 2.59
N ARG A 80 10.15 17.27 2.54
CA ARG A 80 10.85 18.08 3.56
C ARG A 80 9.92 18.35 4.73
N GLU A 81 8.64 18.52 4.46
CA GLU A 81 7.58 18.76 5.41
C GLU A 81 7.15 17.44 6.06
N ALA A 82 6.80 17.52 7.35
CA ALA A 82 6.31 16.37 8.08
C ALA A 82 4.85 16.08 7.68
N PRO A 83 4.53 14.89 7.12
CA PRO A 83 3.17 14.58 6.77
C PRO A 83 2.37 14.10 8.00
N ARG A 84 1.04 14.19 7.89
CA ARG A 84 0.10 13.61 8.85
C ARG A 84 -0.29 12.21 8.43
N PHE A 85 -0.27 11.26 9.36
CA PHE A 85 -0.68 9.88 9.10
C PHE A 85 -2.13 9.66 9.55
N ILE A 86 -2.89 8.94 8.74
CA ILE A 86 -4.34 8.79 8.91
C ILE A 86 -4.68 7.31 8.98
N GLU A 87 -5.49 6.92 9.97
CA GLU A 87 -6.07 5.58 10.10
C GLU A 87 -7.53 5.55 9.61
N ASN A 88 -8.07 4.35 9.41
CA ASN A 88 -9.43 4.17 8.93
C ASN A 88 -10.31 3.67 10.08
N PRO A 89 -11.41 4.37 10.44
CA PRO A 89 -12.26 3.97 11.56
C PRO A 89 -12.92 2.59 11.38
N ARG A 90 -13.06 2.10 10.14
CA ARG A 90 -13.59 0.75 9.84
C ARG A 90 -12.55 -0.35 10.01
N GLN A 91 -11.27 -0.03 10.21
CA GLN A 91 -10.18 -0.99 10.17
C GLN A 91 -9.32 -0.89 11.43
N VAL A 92 -9.03 -2.04 12.04
CA VAL A 92 -7.99 -2.13 13.07
C VAL A 92 -6.68 -1.67 12.44
N SER A 93 -5.91 -0.90 13.21
CA SER A 93 -4.63 -0.42 12.75
C SER A 93 -3.71 -1.58 12.39
N ALA A 94 -2.97 -1.47 11.27
CA ALA A 94 -2.13 -2.56 10.79
C ALA A 94 -1.09 -3.01 11.83
N TYR A 95 -0.63 -2.08 12.65
CA TYR A 95 0.32 -2.29 13.75
C TYR A 95 -0.21 -3.25 14.83
N HIS A 96 -1.54 -3.38 14.95
CA HIS A 96 -2.24 -4.16 15.99
C HIS A 96 -2.94 -5.40 15.43
N TYR A 97 -2.56 -5.86 14.23
CA TYR A 97 -3.13 -7.07 13.67
C TYR A 97 -2.80 -8.31 14.54
N PRO A 98 -3.78 -9.22 14.75
CA PRO A 98 -3.58 -10.41 15.57
C PRO A 98 -2.55 -11.37 14.95
N ARG A 99 -1.89 -12.14 15.83
CA ARG A 99 -0.81 -13.08 15.47
C ARG A 99 -1.20 -14.15 14.45
N GLN A 100 -2.49 -14.42 14.26
CA GLN A 100 -2.99 -15.31 13.21
C GLN A 100 -2.55 -14.89 11.79
N TYR A 101 -2.17 -13.63 11.58
CA TYR A 101 -1.69 -13.15 10.28
C TYR A 101 -0.18 -13.25 10.07
N GLY A 102 0.55 -13.73 11.08
CA GLY A 102 2.00 -13.89 11.09
C GLY A 102 2.63 -13.42 12.41
N PRO A 103 3.90 -13.79 12.65
CA PRO A 103 4.59 -13.47 13.89
C PRO A 103 4.82 -11.96 14.09
N GLN A 104 4.84 -11.20 13.01
CA GLN A 104 5.04 -9.75 13.03
C GLN A 104 3.94 -9.07 12.22
N ALA A 105 3.18 -8.20 12.90
CA ALA A 105 2.15 -7.39 12.27
C ALA A 105 2.77 -6.46 11.20
N PRO A 106 2.07 -6.25 10.07
CA PRO A 106 2.45 -5.22 9.10
C PRO A 106 2.53 -3.84 9.77
N ILE A 107 3.31 -2.92 9.20
CA ILE A 107 3.47 -1.55 9.73
C ILE A 107 3.32 -0.54 8.60
N PHE A 108 2.20 0.16 8.59
CA PHE A 108 1.87 1.23 7.65
C PHE A 108 0.62 1.95 8.13
N SER A 109 0.50 3.23 7.82
CA SER A 109 -0.74 3.99 8.05
C SER A 109 -1.72 3.87 6.89
N ARG A 110 -3.02 4.03 7.14
CA ARG A 110 -4.06 3.87 6.09
C ARG A 110 -3.99 4.95 5.01
N ALA A 111 -3.60 6.17 5.36
CA ALA A 111 -3.19 7.20 4.43
C ALA A 111 -2.09 8.10 4.99
N THR A 112 -1.52 8.94 4.14
CA THR A 112 -0.57 9.99 4.48
C THR A 112 -1.00 11.28 3.80
N LEU A 113 -1.31 12.29 4.60
CA LEU A 113 -1.63 13.64 4.12
C LEU A 113 -0.36 14.49 4.19
N LEU A 114 0.07 15.00 3.04
CA LEU A 114 1.16 15.95 2.94
C LEU A 114 0.57 17.33 2.64
N GLU A 115 0.75 18.27 3.55
CA GLU A 115 0.41 19.67 3.34
C GLU A 115 1.67 20.40 2.89
N ALA A 116 1.64 20.94 1.67
CA ALA A 116 2.74 21.69 1.06
C ALA A 116 2.22 23.04 0.55
N ALA A 117 3.14 23.94 0.19
CA ALA A 117 2.80 25.28 -0.31
C ALA A 117 1.89 25.24 -1.54
N GLU A 118 2.04 24.25 -2.42
CA GLU A 118 1.22 24.10 -3.64
C GLU A 118 -0.12 23.40 -3.38
N GLY A 119 -0.42 23.04 -2.12
CA GLY A 119 -1.65 22.38 -1.72
C GLY A 119 -1.44 21.04 -1.01
N ALA A 120 -2.54 20.49 -0.52
CA ALA A 120 -2.56 19.23 0.20
C ALA A 120 -2.65 18.04 -0.76
N ARG A 121 -1.92 16.96 -0.46
CA ARG A 121 -1.88 15.71 -1.22
C ARG A 121 -2.17 14.53 -0.26
N LEU A 122 -3.17 13.68 -0.57
CA LEU A 122 -3.52 12.48 0.22
C LEU A 122 -3.10 11.09 -0.35
N PHE A 123 -2.04 10.49 0.17
CA PHE A 123 -1.52 9.18 -0.24
C PHE A 123 -2.22 8.03 0.45
N ILE A 124 -3.07 7.29 -0.27
CA ILE A 124 -3.85 6.16 0.30
C ILE A 124 -3.07 4.84 0.22
N SER A 125 -3.14 4.03 1.29
CA SER A 125 -2.55 2.70 1.34
C SER A 125 -3.23 1.68 0.45
N GLY A 126 -2.63 0.50 0.31
CA GLY A 126 -3.31 -0.59 -0.41
C GLY A 126 -4.53 -1.08 0.36
N THR A 127 -5.72 -0.61 -0.04
CA THR A 127 -7.00 -0.93 0.59
C THR A 127 -7.61 -2.20 -0.02
N SER A 128 -8.20 -3.02 0.83
CA SER A 128 -8.90 -4.26 0.45
C SER A 128 -10.19 -4.37 1.25
N SER A 129 -11.04 -5.31 0.87
CA SER A 129 -12.25 -5.73 1.60
C SER A 129 -11.91 -6.27 3.00
N ILE A 130 -11.62 -5.37 3.93
CA ILE A 130 -11.25 -5.67 5.32
C ILE A 130 -12.00 -4.73 6.25
N VAL A 131 -12.75 -5.29 7.19
CA VAL A 131 -13.37 -4.58 8.32
C VAL A 131 -12.79 -5.11 9.61
N GLY A 132 -12.42 -4.21 10.51
CA GLY A 132 -11.52 -4.51 11.61
C GLY A 132 -10.19 -5.04 11.06
N HIS A 133 -9.91 -6.32 11.28
CA HIS A 133 -8.78 -7.02 10.69
C HIS A 133 -9.19 -8.19 9.77
N ARG A 134 -10.49 -8.45 9.61
CA ARG A 134 -11.01 -9.62 8.91
C ARG A 134 -11.29 -9.31 7.45
N THR A 135 -10.93 -10.21 6.55
CA THR A 135 -11.34 -10.14 5.16
C THR A 135 -12.84 -10.44 5.04
N LEU A 136 -13.57 -9.59 4.33
CA LEU A 136 -14.99 -9.81 4.01
C LEU A 136 -15.18 -10.22 2.54
N HIS A 137 -16.32 -10.86 2.28
CA HIS A 137 -16.78 -11.24 0.94
C HIS A 137 -15.77 -12.12 0.17
N ALA A 138 -15.13 -13.07 0.85
CA ALA A 138 -14.19 -13.98 0.20
C ALA A 138 -14.87 -14.75 -0.95
N GLY A 139 -14.26 -14.75 -2.13
CA GLY A 139 -14.82 -15.40 -3.32
C GLY A 139 -15.74 -14.52 -4.18
N ASP A 140 -16.12 -13.33 -3.72
CA ASP A 140 -16.95 -12.38 -4.48
C ASP A 140 -16.17 -11.08 -4.78
N PRO A 141 -15.50 -10.98 -5.95
CA PRO A 141 -14.76 -9.78 -6.33
C PRO A 141 -15.62 -8.51 -6.40
N ALA A 142 -16.90 -8.63 -6.74
CA ALA A 142 -17.78 -7.48 -6.87
C ALA A 142 -18.14 -6.92 -5.49
N ALA A 143 -18.53 -7.78 -4.55
CA ALA A 143 -18.75 -7.37 -3.16
C ALA A 143 -17.46 -6.87 -2.49
N GLN A 144 -16.31 -7.48 -2.77
CA GLN A 144 -15.02 -6.98 -2.27
C GLN A 144 -14.67 -5.61 -2.82
N THR A 145 -15.00 -5.35 -4.09
CA THR A 145 -14.80 -4.03 -4.71
C THR A 145 -15.64 -2.98 -4.01
N ARG A 146 -16.94 -3.25 -3.81
CA ARG A 146 -17.86 -2.35 -3.08
C ARG A 146 -17.37 -2.07 -1.66
N GLU A 147 -17.04 -3.12 -0.89
CA GLU A 147 -16.53 -2.98 0.48
C GLU A 147 -15.19 -2.21 0.50
N THR A 148 -14.34 -2.38 -0.52
CA THR A 148 -13.10 -1.61 -0.62
C THR A 148 -13.37 -0.13 -0.86
N LEU A 149 -14.33 0.22 -1.71
CA LEU A 149 -14.74 1.61 -1.93
C LEU A 149 -15.34 2.22 -0.66
N THR A 150 -16.21 1.50 0.05
CA THR A 150 -16.76 1.95 1.34
C THR A 150 -15.67 2.20 2.38
N ASN A 151 -14.61 1.37 2.40
CA ASN A 151 -13.45 1.62 3.25
C ASN A 151 -12.69 2.89 2.82
N ILE A 152 -12.57 3.16 1.52
CA ILE A 152 -11.94 4.40 1.03
C ILE A 152 -12.78 5.63 1.42
N GLU A 153 -14.09 5.61 1.25
CA GLU A 153 -14.99 6.71 1.65
C GLU A 153 -14.85 7.05 3.15
N ALA A 154 -14.87 6.03 4.01
CA ALA A 154 -14.69 6.22 5.45
C ALA A 154 -13.32 6.81 5.81
N LEU A 155 -12.28 6.47 5.04
CA LEU A 155 -10.95 7.05 5.18
C LEU A 155 -10.91 8.51 4.69
N LEU A 156 -11.56 8.83 3.58
CA LEU A 156 -11.66 10.19 3.05
C LEU A 156 -12.40 11.13 4.00
N ALA A 157 -13.37 10.62 4.78
CA ALA A 157 -14.02 11.41 5.82
C ALA A 157 -13.03 11.94 6.89
N GLN A 158 -11.88 11.27 7.09
CA GLN A 158 -10.80 11.69 8.00
C GLN A 158 -9.81 12.67 7.34
N ALA A 159 -9.96 12.90 6.04
CA ALA A 159 -9.08 13.68 5.19
C ALA A 159 -9.92 14.53 4.23
N ARG A 160 -10.75 15.44 4.76
CA ARG A 160 -11.46 16.41 3.90
C ARG A 160 -10.45 17.42 3.31
N PRO A 161 -10.70 17.99 2.11
CA PRO A 161 -11.89 17.85 1.28
C PRO A 161 -11.77 16.79 0.16
N PHE A 162 -10.96 15.75 0.35
CA PHE A 162 -10.73 14.74 -0.70
C PHE A 162 -12.00 13.89 -0.95
N THR A 163 -12.29 13.58 -2.22
CA THR A 163 -13.46 12.80 -2.66
C THR A 163 -13.05 11.67 -3.60
N LEU A 164 -13.90 10.64 -3.74
CA LEU A 164 -13.60 9.46 -4.56
C LEU A 164 -13.33 9.81 -6.03
N GLU A 165 -14.08 10.76 -6.58
CA GLU A 165 -14.05 11.16 -7.99
C GLU A 165 -12.73 11.85 -8.36
N ARG A 166 -12.04 12.41 -7.36
CA ARG A 166 -10.79 13.16 -7.53
C ARG A 166 -9.54 12.31 -7.31
N LEU A 167 -9.69 11.04 -6.95
CA LEU A 167 -8.56 10.14 -6.73
C LEU A 167 -8.06 9.53 -8.04
N THR A 168 -6.75 9.33 -8.14
CA THR A 168 -6.16 8.44 -9.14
C THR A 168 -6.09 7.03 -8.57
N TYR A 169 -6.56 6.04 -9.33
CA TYR A 169 -6.63 4.66 -8.87
C TYR A 169 -5.59 3.78 -9.56
N LYS A 170 -4.93 2.93 -8.77
CA LYS A 170 -4.19 1.78 -9.28
C LYS A 170 -4.85 0.49 -8.79
N ILE A 171 -5.63 -0.12 -9.66
CA ILE A 171 -6.46 -1.28 -9.30
C ILE A 171 -5.66 -2.56 -9.53
N TYR A 172 -5.63 -3.43 -8.52
CA TYR A 172 -4.97 -4.74 -8.59
C TYR A 172 -5.99 -5.86 -8.40
N VAL A 173 -6.09 -6.72 -9.43
CA VAL A 173 -7.05 -7.81 -9.47
C VAL A 173 -6.30 -9.14 -9.43
N ARG A 174 -6.69 -10.02 -8.48
CA ARG A 174 -6.26 -11.42 -8.48
C ARG A 174 -7.06 -12.17 -9.54
N ASN A 175 -6.39 -12.95 -10.38
CA ASN A 175 -7.02 -13.76 -11.43
C ASN A 175 -7.90 -12.91 -12.35
N ALA A 176 -7.31 -11.89 -12.98
CA ALA A 176 -8.00 -11.19 -14.06
C ALA A 176 -8.52 -12.24 -15.07
N PRO A 177 -9.78 -12.15 -15.52
CA PRO A 177 -10.22 -12.96 -16.66
C PRO A 177 -9.18 -12.79 -17.76
N THR A 178 -8.78 -13.87 -18.42
CA THR A 178 -7.89 -13.79 -19.59
C THR A 178 -8.51 -12.82 -20.59
N CYS A 179 -8.02 -11.58 -20.60
CA CYS A 179 -8.44 -10.59 -21.55
C CYS A 179 -7.82 -11.02 -22.89
N ARG A 180 -8.64 -11.54 -23.81
CA ARG A 180 -8.21 -11.86 -25.17
C ARG A 180 -7.78 -10.54 -25.82
N GLY A 181 -6.49 -10.21 -25.74
CA GLY A 181 -5.91 -8.97 -26.26
C GLY A 181 -4.74 -8.40 -25.46
N CYS A 182 -4.56 -8.78 -24.19
CA CYS A 182 -3.43 -8.30 -23.40
C CYS A 182 -2.18 -9.18 -23.61
N SER A 183 -1.58 -9.10 -24.79
CA SER A 183 -0.21 -9.56 -25.03
C SER A 183 0.74 -8.36 -24.97
N GLY A 184 1.84 -8.50 -24.23
CA GLY A 184 3.03 -7.64 -24.37
C GLY A 184 3.30 -6.64 -23.22
N ARG A 185 4.41 -6.88 -22.52
CA ARG A 185 5.30 -5.96 -21.78
C ARG A 185 4.68 -4.69 -21.17
N SER A 186 4.64 -4.66 -19.84
CA SER A 186 4.43 -3.44 -19.06
C SER A 186 5.69 -2.55 -19.06
N THR A 187 5.80 -1.64 -20.04
CA THR A 187 6.57 -0.40 -19.91
C THR A 187 5.67 0.72 -19.37
N PRO A 188 6.09 1.50 -18.36
CA PRO A 188 5.26 2.58 -17.82
C PRO A 188 5.32 3.76 -18.79
N ARG A 189 4.27 3.94 -19.60
CA ARG A 189 4.07 5.16 -20.39
C ARG A 189 3.15 6.09 -19.60
N SER A 190 3.68 7.25 -19.21
CA SER A 190 2.92 8.36 -18.64
C SER A 190 2.03 8.94 -19.74
N ALA A 191 0.73 8.73 -19.63
CA ALA A 191 -0.29 9.52 -20.32
C ALA A 191 -1.57 9.45 -19.50
N ARG A 192 -2.21 10.61 -19.36
CA ARG A 192 -3.50 10.86 -18.71
C ARG A 192 -4.57 9.94 -19.34
N ALA A 193 -4.81 8.77 -18.76
CA ALA A 193 -5.71 7.72 -19.27
C ALA A 193 -6.38 6.97 -18.10
N PRO A 194 -7.60 6.41 -18.28
CA PRO A 194 -8.42 5.79 -17.23
C PRO A 194 -7.74 4.52 -16.66
N PRO A 195 -8.20 3.94 -15.53
CA PRO A 195 -7.36 3.11 -14.68
C PRO A 195 -6.83 1.90 -15.45
N THR A 196 -5.53 1.93 -15.72
CA THR A 196 -4.79 0.79 -16.24
C THR A 196 -4.75 -0.27 -15.14
N GLY A 197 -5.57 -1.30 -15.28
CA GLY A 197 -5.53 -2.47 -14.40
C GLY A 197 -4.15 -3.12 -14.49
N VAL A 198 -3.39 -3.10 -13.40
CA VAL A 198 -2.10 -3.79 -13.34
C VAL A 198 -2.34 -5.18 -12.77
N SER A 199 -2.05 -6.21 -13.57
CA SER A 199 -2.09 -7.60 -13.12
C SER A 199 -1.00 -7.81 -12.06
N ALA A 200 -1.43 -8.01 -10.82
CA ALA A 200 -0.58 -8.36 -9.67
C ALA A 200 -1.31 -9.41 -8.84
N ARG A 201 -0.61 -10.14 -7.97
CA ARG A 201 -1.22 -11.14 -7.09
C ARG A 201 -1.44 -10.53 -5.69
N PRO A 202 -2.61 -9.94 -5.37
CA PRO A 202 -2.92 -9.41 -4.04
C PRO A 202 -3.28 -10.54 -3.07
N ARG A 203 -3.05 -10.39 -1.75
CA ARG A 203 -3.28 -11.45 -0.73
C ARG A 203 -4.75 -11.91 -0.59
N SER A 204 -5.72 -11.02 -0.82
CA SER A 204 -7.15 -11.32 -0.91
C SER A 204 -7.64 -11.10 -2.35
N ALA A 205 -8.77 -11.70 -2.74
CA ALA A 205 -9.44 -11.33 -3.98
C ALA A 205 -9.81 -9.82 -3.93
N ALA A 206 -9.61 -9.13 -5.06
CA ALA A 206 -9.62 -7.68 -5.26
C ALA A 206 -8.89 -6.81 -4.21
N ARG A 207 -7.79 -6.14 -4.60
CA ARG A 207 -7.17 -5.08 -3.80
C ARG A 207 -7.15 -3.79 -4.60
N ILE A 208 -8.04 -2.85 -4.27
CA ILE A 208 -8.01 -1.51 -4.85
C ILE A 208 -6.94 -0.72 -4.11
N VAL A 209 -5.78 -0.53 -4.72
CA VAL A 209 -4.75 0.37 -4.20
C VAL A 209 -5.00 1.71 -4.86
N ALA A 210 -5.92 2.50 -4.31
CA ALA A 210 -6.04 3.88 -4.72
C ALA A 210 -4.75 4.63 -4.34
N VAL A 211 -4.15 5.40 -5.25
CA VAL A 211 -3.15 6.41 -4.89
C VAL A 211 -3.41 7.67 -5.72
N GLU A 212 -4.26 8.52 -5.15
CA GLU A 212 -4.09 9.97 -4.94
C GLU A 212 -4.10 10.99 -6.07
N SER A 213 -4.54 12.19 -5.64
CA SER A 213 -4.96 13.40 -6.33
C SER A 213 -3.86 14.33 -6.83
N ARG A 214 -4.34 15.33 -7.59
CA ARG A 214 -3.70 16.65 -7.74
C ARG A 214 -3.68 17.40 -6.41
#